data_AF-A0A7Y3ZXQ0-F1
#
_entry.id   AF-A0A7Y3ZXQ0-F1
#
_cell.length_a   1.000
_cell.length_b   1.000
_cell.length_c   1.000
_cell.angle_alpha   90.00
_cell.angle_beta   90.00
_cell.angle_gamma   90.00
#
_symmetry.space_group_name_H-M   'P 1'
#
loop_
_entity.id
_entity.type
_entity.pdbx_description
1 polymer ?
#
loop_
_entity_poly.entity_id
_entity_poly.type
_entity_poly.pdbx_seq_one_letter_code
_entity_poly.pdbx_strand_id
1 'polypeptide(L)'
;MVRTRNLVNGQVVPHKDFIQLDDNKDKYIRVLIPLETSLTSYHSDEHYGVFRMRKGDIWQLDASVVHAAYNFGNGNRVILCLDFQYDNVKDLSPEIIFKDKSIWNNDVQPLIFDRASLKDQDIEDFILSVSQSIHSIEDIKQAVLNISSAHVHHDIPINKTYDLLIDSVKNNNDEIYNLCCNMKKYYTVDRNLGERFTAV
;
A
#
# COMPACT_ATOMS: atom_id res chain seq x y z
N MET A 1 -1.36 -6.42 19.48
CA MET A 1 -2.40 -5.36 19.42
C MET A 1 -3.58 -5.87 18.59
N VAL A 2 -4.81 -5.46 18.89
CA VAL A 2 -6.00 -5.78 18.07
C VAL A 2 -6.77 -4.50 17.81
N ARG A 3 -7.20 -4.27 16.56
CA ARG A 3 -7.98 -3.10 16.16
C ARG A 3 -8.86 -3.39 14.96
N THR A 4 -9.94 -2.65 14.81
CA THR A 4 -10.71 -2.61 13.56
C THR A 4 -10.29 -1.41 12.73
N ARG A 5 -10.33 -1.56 11.41
CA ARG A 5 -10.14 -0.48 10.44
C ARG A 5 -11.27 -0.52 9.43
N ASN A 6 -11.93 0.61 9.22
CA ASN A 6 -12.86 0.81 8.11
C ASN A 6 -12.25 1.82 7.14
N LEU A 7 -12.41 1.59 5.83
CA LEU A 7 -12.03 2.52 4.78
C LEU A 7 -13.23 2.66 3.84
N VAL A 8 -13.78 3.87 3.74
CA VAL A 8 -14.92 4.20 2.89
C VAL A 8 -14.52 5.36 2.00
N ASN A 9 -14.75 5.24 0.69
CA ASN A 9 -14.38 6.23 -0.31
C ASN A 9 -13.01 6.86 -0.05
N GLY A 10 -11.98 6.02 0.03
CA GLY A 10 -10.68 6.42 0.51
C GLY A 10 -9.58 5.49 0.07
N GLN A 11 -8.36 5.98 0.21
CA GLN A 11 -7.17 5.26 -0.15
C GLN A 11 -6.05 5.51 0.85
N VAL A 12 -5.34 4.44 1.14
CA VAL A 12 -4.06 4.45 1.85
C VAL A 12 -3.00 4.36 0.77
N VAL A 13 -2.26 5.44 0.57
CA VAL A 13 -1.23 5.52 -0.47
C VAL A 13 -0.15 4.46 -0.26
N PRO A 14 0.56 4.03 -1.32
CA PRO A 14 1.70 3.12 -1.23
C PRO A 14 2.71 3.57 -0.18
N HIS A 15 3.01 2.69 0.76
CA HIS A 15 3.98 2.94 1.83
C HIS A 15 4.55 1.63 2.36
N LYS A 16 5.67 1.72 3.07
CA LYS A 16 6.15 0.67 3.96
C LYS A 16 5.80 1.03 5.40
N ASP A 17 5.43 0.02 6.15
CA ASP A 17 5.33 0.10 7.59
C ASP A 17 6.69 -0.26 8.22
N PHE A 18 6.86 0.10 9.48
CA PHE A 18 8.03 -0.26 10.29
C PHE A 18 9.39 0.16 9.70
N ILE A 19 9.44 1.10 8.74
CA ILE A 19 10.68 1.66 8.19
C ILE A 19 11.66 2.02 9.33
N GLN A 20 11.14 2.60 10.41
CA GLN A 20 11.86 3.02 11.61
C GLN A 20 12.30 1.90 12.58
N LEU A 21 12.02 0.63 12.30
CA LEU A 21 12.34 -0.51 13.16
C LEU A 21 13.38 -1.40 12.48
N ASP A 22 14.66 -1.06 12.56
CA ASP A 22 15.72 -1.77 11.81
C ASP A 22 15.86 -3.26 12.20
N ASP A 23 15.81 -3.62 13.49
CA ASP A 23 16.27 -4.95 13.95
C ASP A 23 15.17 -5.89 14.49
N ASN A 24 13.88 -5.55 14.35
CA ASN A 24 12.79 -6.35 14.95
C ASN A 24 11.64 -6.70 13.99
N LYS A 25 11.72 -6.39 12.69
CA LYS A 25 10.62 -6.65 11.73
C LYS A 25 10.24 -8.13 11.69
N ASP A 26 11.24 -9.01 11.70
CA ASP A 26 11.08 -10.46 11.64
C ASP A 26 10.47 -11.07 12.91
N LYS A 27 10.10 -10.25 13.90
CA LYS A 27 9.39 -10.67 15.13
C LYS A 27 7.90 -10.37 15.09
N TYR A 28 7.43 -9.68 14.06
CA TYR A 28 6.04 -9.25 13.95
C TYR A 28 5.30 -10.00 12.85
N ILE A 29 4.09 -10.44 13.15
CA ILE A 29 3.14 -10.93 12.15
C ILE A 29 1.91 -10.02 12.22
N ARG A 30 1.60 -9.36 11.11
CA ARG A 30 0.34 -8.63 10.94
C ARG A 30 -0.64 -9.49 10.19
N VAL A 31 -1.82 -9.65 10.77
CA VAL A 31 -2.93 -10.41 10.22
C VAL A 31 -4.11 -9.49 9.95
N LEU A 32 -4.71 -9.63 8.78
CA LEU A 32 -5.90 -8.91 8.33
C LEU A 32 -7.03 -9.91 8.08
N ILE A 33 -8.16 -9.71 8.74
CA ILE A 33 -9.37 -10.53 8.57
C ILE A 33 -10.52 -9.61 8.16
N PRO A 34 -10.97 -9.63 6.90
CA PRO A 34 -12.12 -8.84 6.48
C PRO A 34 -13.40 -9.34 7.14
N LEU A 35 -14.07 -8.46 7.86
CA LEU A 35 -15.39 -8.68 8.47
C LEU A 35 -16.51 -8.26 7.50
N GLU A 36 -16.25 -7.21 6.74
CA GLU A 36 -17.06 -6.71 5.63
C GLU A 36 -16.15 -6.38 4.45
N THR A 37 -16.57 -6.71 3.24
CA THR A 37 -15.84 -6.37 2.00
C THR A 37 -16.75 -5.65 1.03
N SER A 38 -16.21 -4.62 0.37
CA SER A 38 -16.86 -3.96 -0.76
C SER A 38 -16.32 -4.53 -2.08
N LEU A 39 -17.15 -4.58 -3.12
CA LEU A 39 -16.70 -4.98 -4.45
C LEU A 39 -15.65 -4.01 -5.03
N THR A 40 -15.67 -2.76 -4.58
CA THR A 40 -14.74 -1.68 -4.95
C THR A 40 -13.55 -1.57 -4.00
N SER A 41 -13.32 -2.58 -3.15
CA SER A 41 -12.17 -2.60 -2.23
C SER A 41 -11.03 -3.47 -2.76
N TYR A 42 -9.82 -2.93 -2.66
CA TYR A 42 -8.60 -3.55 -3.17
C TYR A 42 -7.46 -3.38 -2.19
N HIS A 43 -6.51 -4.30 -2.24
CA HIS A 43 -5.20 -4.19 -1.62
C HIS A 43 -4.16 -4.46 -2.68
N SER A 44 -2.94 -4.07 -2.38
CA SER A 44 -1.82 -4.36 -3.26
C SER A 44 -0.51 -4.36 -2.49
N ASP A 45 0.43 -5.19 -2.91
CA ASP A 45 1.80 -5.23 -2.42
C ASP A 45 2.78 -5.62 -3.53
N GLU A 46 4.07 -5.63 -3.22
CA GLU A 46 5.14 -5.95 -4.18
C GLU A 46 5.16 -7.43 -4.61
N HIS A 47 4.50 -8.33 -3.89
CA HIS A 47 4.59 -9.78 -4.12
C HIS A 47 3.41 -10.34 -4.93
N TYR A 48 2.19 -9.90 -4.62
CA TYR A 48 0.96 -10.46 -5.18
C TYR A 48 0.29 -9.54 -6.20
N GLY A 49 0.81 -8.32 -6.40
CA GLY A 49 0.17 -7.33 -7.26
C GLY A 49 -1.09 -6.77 -6.61
N VAL A 50 -2.23 -6.84 -7.30
CA VAL A 50 -3.51 -6.30 -6.81
C VAL A 50 -4.46 -7.43 -6.48
N PHE A 51 -5.05 -7.38 -5.30
CA PHE A 51 -5.92 -8.45 -4.81
C PHE A 51 -7.07 -7.90 -3.96
N ARG A 52 -8.08 -8.74 -3.74
CA ARG A 52 -9.20 -8.44 -2.85
C ARG A 52 -9.36 -9.56 -1.83
N MET A 53 -9.30 -9.17 -0.57
CA MET A 53 -9.55 -10.07 0.55
C MET A 53 -11.06 -10.32 0.66
N ARG A 54 -11.49 -11.59 0.75
CA ARG A 54 -12.91 -11.93 0.94
C ARG A 54 -13.24 -11.95 2.43
N LYS A 55 -14.53 -11.80 2.75
CA LYS A 55 -15.02 -11.90 4.13
C LYS A 55 -14.61 -13.24 4.73
N GLY A 56 -13.94 -13.19 5.88
CA GLY A 56 -13.48 -14.37 6.61
C GLY A 56 -12.11 -14.92 6.18
N ASP A 57 -11.54 -14.46 5.07
CA ASP A 57 -10.15 -14.81 4.73
C ASP A 57 -9.20 -14.30 5.82
N ILE A 58 -8.14 -15.06 6.10
CA ILE A 58 -7.08 -14.68 7.05
C ILE A 58 -5.81 -14.41 6.26
N TRP A 59 -5.46 -13.14 6.14
CA TRP A 59 -4.30 -12.70 5.37
C TRP A 59 -3.16 -12.30 6.29
N GLN A 60 -1.96 -12.82 6.03
CA GLN A 60 -0.76 -12.19 6.53
C GLN A 60 -0.40 -11.02 5.61
N LEU A 61 -0.14 -9.86 6.19
CA LEU A 61 0.41 -8.71 5.46
C LEU A 61 1.89 -8.59 5.79
N ASP A 62 2.74 -8.68 4.77
CA ASP A 62 4.12 -8.22 4.90
C ASP A 62 4.14 -6.68 4.88
N ALA A 63 4.28 -6.11 6.07
CA ALA A 63 4.34 -4.68 6.27
C ALA A 63 5.68 -4.05 5.87
N SER A 64 6.71 -4.86 5.58
CA SER A 64 8.06 -4.41 5.22
C SER A 64 8.20 -4.03 3.74
N VAL A 65 7.27 -4.49 2.90
CA VAL A 65 7.20 -4.12 1.47
C VAL A 65 6.21 -3.00 1.23
N VAL A 66 6.34 -2.33 0.09
CA VAL A 66 5.40 -1.29 -0.33
C VAL A 66 4.03 -1.93 -0.52
N HIS A 67 3.06 -1.45 0.25
CA HIS A 67 1.69 -1.90 0.17
C HIS A 67 0.71 -0.74 0.26
N ALA A 68 -0.53 -0.99 -0.15
CA ALA A 68 -1.59 -0.01 -0.16
C ALA A 68 -2.97 -0.64 -0.01
N ALA A 69 -3.97 0.20 0.25
CA ALA A 69 -5.35 -0.24 0.37
C ALA A 69 -6.33 0.80 -0.15
N TYR A 70 -7.36 0.34 -0.85
CA TYR A 70 -8.30 1.19 -1.57
C TYR A 70 -9.73 0.77 -1.26
N ASN A 71 -10.63 1.75 -1.23
CA ASN A 71 -12.04 1.53 -1.44
C ASN A 71 -12.61 2.71 -2.22
N PHE A 72 -12.90 2.50 -3.50
CA PHE A 72 -13.43 3.56 -4.37
C PHE A 72 -14.94 3.77 -4.24
N GLY A 73 -15.60 3.02 -3.36
CA GLY A 73 -17.04 3.06 -3.16
C GLY A 73 -17.44 3.48 -1.76
N ASN A 74 -18.74 3.66 -1.57
CA ASN A 74 -19.33 4.05 -0.28
C ASN A 74 -19.69 2.84 0.61
N GLY A 75 -19.48 1.62 0.12
CA GLY A 75 -19.70 0.41 0.90
C GLY A 75 -18.62 0.24 1.97
N ASN A 76 -18.99 -0.36 3.10
CA ASN A 76 -18.05 -0.66 4.17
C ASN A 76 -16.96 -1.65 3.73
N ARG A 77 -15.77 -1.46 4.29
CA ARG A 77 -14.66 -2.42 4.20
C ARG A 77 -14.01 -2.49 5.58
N VAL A 78 -14.65 -3.24 6.46
CA VAL A 78 -14.22 -3.41 7.85
C VAL A 78 -13.25 -4.58 7.92
N ILE A 79 -12.03 -4.33 8.40
CA ILE A 79 -11.00 -5.34 8.63
C ILE A 79 -10.64 -5.38 10.11
N LEU A 80 -10.60 -6.58 10.67
CA LEU A 80 -9.96 -6.86 11.94
C LEU A 80 -8.45 -7.03 11.71
N CYS A 81 -7.65 -6.17 12.32
CA CYS A 81 -6.20 -6.21 12.26
C CYS A 81 -5.65 -6.75 13.58
N LEU A 82 -4.85 -7.80 13.52
CA LEU A 82 -4.16 -8.38 14.66
C LEU A 82 -2.65 -8.28 14.42
N ASP A 83 -1.95 -7.65 15.36
CA ASP A 83 -0.49 -7.57 15.36
C ASP A 83 0.04 -8.47 16.48
N PHE A 84 0.76 -9.51 16.07
CA PHE A 84 1.45 -10.45 16.95
C PHE A 84 2.92 -10.08 17.04
N GLN A 85 3.49 -10.27 18.22
CA GLN A 85 4.91 -10.10 18.48
C GLN A 85 5.42 -11.37 19.14
N TYR A 86 6.55 -11.87 18.65
CA TYR A 86 7.19 -13.08 19.18
C TYR A 86 8.61 -12.76 19.61
N ASP A 87 8.95 -13.17 20.83
CA ASP A 87 10.33 -13.15 21.31
C ASP A 87 10.94 -14.54 21.16
N ASN A 88 12.21 -14.58 20.72
CA ASN A 88 13.03 -15.79 20.65
C ASN A 88 12.48 -16.93 19.76
N VAL A 89 11.59 -16.63 18.81
CA VAL A 89 11.17 -17.58 17.78
C VAL A 89 12.06 -17.38 16.55
N LYS A 90 12.81 -18.43 16.19
CA LYS A 90 13.51 -18.48 14.90
C LYS A 90 12.52 -18.95 13.84
N ASP A 91 12.60 -18.36 12.64
CA ASP A 91 11.81 -18.74 11.46
C ASP A 91 10.29 -18.68 11.71
N LEU A 92 9.76 -17.47 11.91
CA LEU A 92 8.33 -17.27 12.13
C LEU A 92 7.49 -17.77 10.95
N SER A 93 6.80 -18.88 11.15
CA SER A 93 5.79 -19.40 10.24
C SER A 93 4.41 -18.81 10.56
N PRO A 94 3.56 -18.47 9.56
CA PRO A 94 2.27 -17.84 9.80
C PRO A 94 1.30 -18.73 10.56
N GLU A 95 1.47 -20.06 10.46
CA GLU A 95 0.64 -21.05 11.15
C GLU A 95 0.66 -20.88 12.68
N ILE A 96 1.70 -20.25 13.24
CA ILE A 96 1.89 -20.10 14.69
C ILE A 96 0.75 -19.30 15.35
N ILE A 97 0.11 -18.38 14.59
CA ILE A 97 -0.98 -17.53 15.11
C ILE A 97 -2.22 -18.35 15.50
N PHE A 98 -2.38 -19.56 14.94
CA PHE A 98 -3.54 -20.41 15.16
C PHE A 98 -3.35 -21.25 16.42
N LYS A 99 -4.26 -21.07 17.38
CA LYS A 99 -4.33 -21.96 18.56
C LYS A 99 -4.78 -23.37 18.16
N ASP A 100 -5.77 -23.46 17.28
CA ASP A 100 -6.22 -24.71 16.66
C ASP A 100 -5.61 -24.82 15.26
N LYS A 101 -4.66 -25.76 15.09
CA LYS A 101 -3.94 -25.95 13.83
C LYS A 101 -4.82 -26.53 12.71
N SER A 102 -5.98 -27.11 13.03
CA SER A 102 -6.89 -27.62 12.00
C SER A 102 -7.54 -26.53 11.15
N ILE A 103 -7.55 -25.29 11.64
CA ILE A 103 -8.07 -24.12 10.92
C ILE A 103 -7.07 -23.61 9.86
N TRP A 104 -5.79 -23.87 10.06
CA TRP A 104 -4.75 -23.43 9.12
C TRP A 104 -4.91 -24.13 7.77
N ASN A 105 -5.04 -23.34 6.72
CA ASN A 105 -5.17 -23.83 5.36
C ASN A 105 -4.44 -22.87 4.40
N ASN A 106 -3.33 -23.34 3.82
CA ASN A 106 -2.54 -22.57 2.86
C ASN A 106 -2.94 -22.81 1.40
N ASP A 107 -3.91 -23.69 1.15
CA ASP A 107 -4.41 -24.00 -0.20
C ASP A 107 -5.46 -22.98 -0.68
N VAL A 108 -5.86 -22.05 0.20
CA VAL A 108 -6.85 -21.01 -0.10
C VAL A 108 -6.31 -20.09 -1.20
N GLN A 109 -6.92 -20.18 -2.38
CA GLN A 109 -6.51 -19.35 -3.50
C GLN A 109 -6.95 -17.88 -3.28
N PRO A 110 -6.02 -16.92 -3.39
CA PRO A 110 -6.32 -15.51 -3.29
C PRO A 110 -7.09 -15.02 -4.52
N LEU A 111 -7.91 -13.98 -4.34
CA LEU A 111 -8.51 -13.27 -5.47
C LEU A 111 -7.56 -12.17 -5.94
N ILE A 112 -6.69 -12.52 -6.88
CA ILE A 112 -5.74 -11.63 -7.55
C ILE A 112 -6.38 -11.14 -8.87
N PHE A 113 -6.10 -9.88 -9.24
CA PHE A 113 -6.61 -9.28 -10.47
C PHE A 113 -5.51 -9.16 -11.50
N ASP A 114 -5.80 -9.61 -12.71
CA ASP A 114 -5.02 -9.25 -13.89
C ASP A 114 -5.24 -7.77 -14.21
N ARG A 115 -4.17 -7.11 -14.65
CA ARG A 115 -4.15 -5.68 -14.92
C ARG A 115 -3.74 -5.43 -16.36
N ALA A 116 -4.21 -4.32 -16.91
CA ALA A 116 -3.88 -3.98 -18.29
C ALA A 116 -2.37 -3.68 -18.39
N SER A 117 -1.67 -4.43 -19.23
CA SER A 117 -0.29 -4.11 -19.60
C SER A 117 -0.25 -2.75 -20.29
N LEU A 118 0.79 -1.98 -19.98
CA LEU A 118 1.06 -0.69 -20.61
C LEU A 118 2.29 -0.82 -21.52
N LYS A 119 2.27 -0.09 -22.64
CA LYS A 119 3.48 0.20 -23.41
C LYS A 119 4.21 1.37 -22.77
N ASP A 120 5.49 1.52 -23.08
CA ASP A 120 6.29 2.65 -22.59
C ASP A 120 5.65 4.01 -22.94
N GLN A 121 5.06 4.14 -24.13
CA GLN A 121 4.33 5.34 -24.53
C GLN A 121 3.13 5.65 -23.61
N ASP A 122 2.39 4.63 -23.15
CA ASP A 122 1.25 4.84 -22.26
C ASP A 122 1.71 5.38 -20.90
N ILE A 123 2.90 4.96 -20.43
CA ILE A 123 3.52 5.46 -19.19
C ILE A 123 3.97 6.91 -19.38
N GLU A 124 4.62 7.23 -20.50
CA GLU A 124 5.04 8.60 -20.83
C GLU A 124 3.84 9.55 -20.92
N ASP A 125 2.77 9.13 -21.60
CA ASP A 125 1.53 9.90 -21.74
C ASP A 125 0.86 10.12 -20.37
N PHE A 126 0.88 9.10 -19.50
CA PHE A 126 0.39 9.22 -18.13
C PHE A 126 1.20 10.22 -17.30
N ILE A 127 2.55 10.14 -17.35
CA ILE A 127 3.45 11.07 -16.67
C ILE A 127 3.20 12.51 -17.14
N LEU A 128 3.04 12.72 -18.45
CA LEU A 128 2.76 14.01 -19.06
C LEU A 128 1.40 14.56 -18.62
N SER A 129 0.36 13.71 -18.61
CA SER A 129 -0.98 14.07 -18.15
C SER A 129 -0.98 14.53 -16.69
N VAL A 130 -0.29 13.80 -15.80
CA VAL A 130 -0.17 14.22 -14.40
C VAL A 130 0.65 15.50 -14.28
N SER A 131 1.74 15.64 -15.04
CA SER A 131 2.56 16.86 -15.07
C SER A 131 1.74 18.10 -15.44
N GLN A 132 0.87 17.98 -16.45
CA GLN A 132 -0.02 19.07 -16.88
C GLN A 132 -1.10 19.44 -15.85
N SER A 133 -1.39 18.56 -14.90
CA SER A 133 -2.37 18.81 -13.83
C SER A 133 -1.77 19.49 -12.58
N ILE A 134 -0.45 19.66 -12.53
CA ILE A 134 0.26 20.25 -11.38
C ILE A 134 0.69 21.67 -11.76
N HIS A 135 0.03 22.66 -11.17
CA HIS A 135 0.36 24.09 -11.36
C HIS A 135 1.01 24.69 -10.11
N SER A 136 0.68 24.16 -8.93
CA SER A 136 1.24 24.58 -7.65
C SER A 136 1.36 23.42 -6.65
N ILE A 137 1.88 23.70 -5.45
CA ILE A 137 2.04 22.71 -4.38
C ILE A 137 0.69 22.15 -3.92
N GLU A 138 -0.36 22.96 -3.97
CA GLU A 138 -1.72 22.57 -3.59
C GLU A 138 -2.27 21.42 -4.45
N ASP A 139 -1.80 21.30 -5.70
CA ASP A 139 -2.23 20.24 -6.63
C ASP A 139 -1.59 18.89 -6.33
N ILE A 140 -0.47 18.86 -5.59
CA ILE A 140 0.32 17.65 -5.33
C ILE A 140 -0.49 16.59 -4.61
N LYS A 141 -1.41 17.00 -3.72
CA LYS A 141 -2.30 16.05 -3.05
C LYS A 141 -3.11 15.25 -4.07
N GLN A 142 -3.73 15.92 -5.04
CA GLN A 142 -4.54 15.22 -6.04
C GLN A 142 -3.67 14.38 -6.99
N ALA A 143 -2.51 14.89 -7.38
CA ALA A 143 -1.55 14.15 -8.21
C ALA A 143 -1.09 12.85 -7.54
N VAL A 144 -0.72 12.90 -6.25
CA VAL A 144 -0.38 11.71 -5.45
C VAL A 144 -1.56 10.75 -5.43
N LEU A 145 -2.78 11.24 -5.20
CA LEU A 145 -3.95 10.37 -5.15
C LEU A 145 -4.18 9.66 -6.48
N ASN A 146 -4.03 10.35 -7.61
CA ASN A 146 -4.19 9.78 -8.95
C ASN A 146 -3.11 8.74 -9.27
N ILE A 147 -1.84 9.06 -9.01
CA ILE A 147 -0.74 8.12 -9.29
C ILE A 147 -0.80 6.91 -8.35
N SER A 148 -1.20 7.11 -7.09
CA SER A 148 -1.23 6.05 -6.09
C SER A 148 -2.18 4.91 -6.43
N SER A 149 -3.24 5.15 -7.21
CA SER A 149 -4.21 4.12 -7.61
C SER A 149 -3.99 3.60 -9.03
N ALA A 150 -3.05 4.16 -9.80
CA ALA A 150 -2.82 3.77 -11.20
C ALA A 150 -2.50 2.27 -11.35
N HIS A 151 -1.70 1.70 -10.44
CA HIS A 151 -1.36 0.28 -10.44
C HIS A 151 -2.53 -0.64 -10.08
N VAL A 152 -3.68 -0.10 -9.63
CA VAL A 152 -4.90 -0.90 -9.42
C VAL A 152 -5.50 -1.33 -10.76
N HIS A 153 -5.34 -0.51 -11.80
CA HIS A 153 -5.92 -0.75 -13.12
C HIS A 153 -4.90 -1.20 -14.16
N HIS A 154 -3.65 -0.78 -13.98
CA HIS A 154 -2.56 -1.01 -14.93
C HIS A 154 -1.44 -1.83 -14.31
N ASP A 155 -0.73 -2.59 -15.13
CA ASP A 155 0.38 -3.44 -14.70
C ASP A 155 1.65 -2.61 -14.44
N ILE A 156 1.55 -1.72 -13.47
CA ILE A 156 2.64 -0.91 -12.92
C ILE A 156 3.04 -1.53 -11.58
N PRO A 157 4.33 -1.72 -11.30
CA PRO A 157 4.77 -2.10 -9.96
C PRO A 157 4.41 -1.03 -8.93
N ILE A 158 3.83 -1.42 -7.79
CA ILE A 158 3.40 -0.46 -6.76
C ILE A 158 4.56 0.39 -6.21
N ASN A 159 5.78 -0.14 -6.19
CA ASN A 159 6.96 0.58 -5.74
C ASN A 159 7.40 1.71 -6.72
N LYS A 160 6.80 1.79 -7.92
CA LYS A 160 7.02 2.87 -8.89
C LYS A 160 6.15 4.10 -8.69
N THR A 161 5.16 4.07 -7.79
CA THR A 161 4.25 5.21 -7.56
C THR A 161 4.98 6.54 -7.37
N TYR A 162 5.99 6.60 -6.51
CA TYR A 162 6.69 7.86 -6.26
C TYR A 162 7.75 8.18 -7.32
N ASP A 163 8.27 7.18 -8.04
CA ASP A 163 9.15 7.41 -9.19
C ASP A 163 8.38 8.16 -10.28
N LEU A 164 7.18 7.68 -10.61
CA LEU A 164 6.30 8.32 -11.60
C LEU A 164 5.89 9.74 -11.17
N LEU A 165 5.62 9.95 -9.89
CA LEU A 165 5.32 11.28 -9.36
C LEU A 165 6.49 12.24 -9.54
N ILE A 166 7.71 11.80 -9.19
CA ILE A 166 8.93 12.59 -9.36
C ILE A 166 9.17 12.91 -10.84
N ASP A 167 8.97 11.92 -11.73
CA ASP A 167 9.12 12.11 -13.17
C ASP A 167 8.12 13.13 -13.74
N SER A 168 6.89 13.18 -13.21
CA SER A 168 5.88 14.19 -13.59
C SER A 168 6.27 15.61 -13.17
N VAL A 169 7.14 15.78 -12.17
CA VAL A 169 7.54 17.10 -11.65
C VAL A 169 9.01 17.45 -11.90
N LYS A 170 9.76 16.63 -12.63
CA LYS A 170 11.20 16.86 -12.87
C LYS A 170 11.55 18.19 -13.54
N ASN A 171 10.60 18.76 -14.30
CA ASN A 171 10.75 20.04 -15.00
C ASN A 171 9.95 21.19 -14.31
N ASN A 172 9.35 20.93 -13.14
CA ASN A 172 8.70 21.94 -12.32
C ASN A 172 9.73 22.74 -11.50
N ASN A 173 9.27 23.64 -10.63
CA ASN A 173 10.16 24.33 -9.70
C ASN A 173 10.78 23.36 -8.66
N ASP A 174 11.92 23.77 -8.11
CA ASP A 174 12.68 22.97 -7.14
C ASP A 174 11.87 22.62 -5.88
N GLU A 175 10.93 23.48 -5.48
CA GLU A 175 10.13 23.27 -4.28
C GLU A 175 9.21 22.04 -4.42
N ILE A 176 8.47 21.97 -5.53
CA ILE A 176 7.60 20.83 -5.86
C ILE A 176 8.42 19.56 -6.03
N TYR A 177 9.52 19.63 -6.77
CA TYR A 177 10.39 18.48 -7.01
C TYR A 177 10.93 17.90 -5.69
N ASN A 178 11.45 18.77 -4.82
CA ASN A 178 11.99 18.37 -3.52
C ASN A 178 10.89 17.81 -2.60
N LEU A 179 9.68 18.37 -2.63
CA LEU A 179 8.54 17.83 -1.89
C LEU A 179 8.24 16.37 -2.30
N CYS A 180 8.17 16.07 -3.60
CA CYS A 180 7.92 14.72 -4.10
C CYS A 180 9.06 13.74 -3.75
N CYS A 181 10.32 14.19 -3.82
CA CYS A 181 11.47 13.41 -3.37
C CYS A 181 11.38 13.08 -1.86
N ASN A 182 11.01 14.06 -1.04
CA ASN A 182 10.82 13.87 0.40
C ASN A 182 9.64 12.93 0.71
N MET A 183 8.55 13.00 -0.07
CA MET A 183 7.43 12.04 0.04
C MET A 183 7.92 10.61 -0.19
N LYS A 184 8.67 10.37 -1.28
CA LYS A 184 9.23 9.05 -1.57
C LYS A 184 10.06 8.56 -0.40
N LYS A 185 10.98 9.40 0.09
CA LYS A 185 11.84 9.06 1.22
C LYS A 185 11.00 8.61 2.43
N TYR A 186 10.07 9.47 2.86
CA TYR A 186 9.27 9.24 4.05
C TYR A 186 8.37 8.00 3.97
N TYR A 187 7.74 7.76 2.82
CA TYR A 187 6.76 6.67 2.69
C TYR A 187 7.39 5.32 2.37
N THR A 188 8.55 5.25 1.70
CA THR A 188 9.07 3.98 1.19
C THR A 188 10.54 3.70 1.47
N VAL A 189 11.31 4.67 1.96
CA VAL A 189 12.77 4.51 2.17
C VAL A 189 13.15 4.61 3.63
N ASP A 190 12.94 5.77 4.24
CA ASP A 190 13.47 6.12 5.56
C ASP A 190 12.61 7.20 6.24
N ARG A 191 12.33 7.03 7.54
CA ARG A 191 11.70 8.04 8.40
C ARG A 191 12.01 7.76 9.87
N ASN A 192 12.18 8.81 10.65
CA ASN A 192 12.44 8.69 12.09
C ASN A 192 11.16 8.37 12.88
N LEU A 193 11.33 7.77 14.05
CA LEU A 193 10.21 7.55 14.97
C LEU A 193 9.60 8.89 15.39
N GLY A 194 8.30 9.07 15.14
CA GLY A 194 7.57 10.30 15.46
C GLY A 194 7.74 11.42 14.43
N GLU A 195 8.51 11.20 13.36
CA GLU A 195 8.56 12.11 12.22
C GLU A 195 7.17 12.27 11.62
N ARG A 196 6.82 13.50 11.25
CA ARG A 196 5.58 13.83 10.56
C ARG A 196 5.91 14.40 9.21
N PHE A 197 5.21 13.91 8.20
CA PHE A 197 5.25 14.48 6.87
C PHE A 197 3.98 15.27 6.62
N THR A 198 4.14 16.51 6.18
CA THR A 198 3.04 17.38 5.77
C THR A 198 3.24 17.71 4.29
N ALA A 199 2.27 17.33 3.46
CA ALA A 199 2.32 17.61 2.03
C ALA A 199 2.02 19.09 1.74
N VAL A 200 1.16 19.72 2.57
CA VAL A 200 0.79 21.15 2.66
C VAL A 200 0.17 21.39 4.03
#